data_AF-A0A7K7NQF0-F1
#
_entry.id   AF-A0A7K7NQF0-F1
#
_cell.length_a   1.000
_cell.length_b   1.000
_cell.length_c   1.000
_cell.angle_alpha   90.00
_cell.angle_beta   90.00
_cell.angle_gamma   90.00
#
_symmetry.space_group_name_H-M   'P 1'
#
loop_
_entity.id
_entity.type
_entity.pdbx_description
1 polymer ?
#
loop_
_entity_poly.entity_id
_entity_poly.type
_entity_poly.pdbx_seq_one_letter_code
_entity_poly.pdbx_strand_id
1 'polypeptide(L)'
;FSTAIVITEQPVSVSVPVGYSFALRCRAEGRTSLQYQWFCQHQSICRQIPGATKQDLPITAQQTQLYTCRINDFNKNAVFSDWVKVEVHQCVARGLPPQLWGGEPVIVLNPTEQRVEVGKPLQLHCAAMGVPAPSYQWYRNGNLLEHQKKKNLWITHAKISDSGTYLCCASNSHGEHWTNAVDIHHLQFCHLVFLLATGKIALLVGNNRYQHHPNLMAPITDVFELSRLLEQLGFQVVSLLD
;
A
#
# COMPACT_ATOMS: atom_id res chain seq x y z
N PHE A 1 11.53 32.86 -35.19
CA PHE A 1 11.74 32.09 -33.94
C PHE A 1 10.47 32.16 -33.11
N SER A 2 9.78 31.03 -32.95
CA SER A 2 8.43 30.93 -32.38
C SER A 2 8.37 31.39 -30.91
N THR A 3 7.40 32.23 -30.58
CA THR A 3 7.21 32.90 -29.28
C THR A 3 5.98 32.33 -28.57
N ALA A 4 5.97 31.02 -28.34
CA ALA A 4 4.83 30.33 -27.72
C ALA A 4 4.89 30.40 -26.19
N ILE A 5 3.73 30.29 -25.55
CA ILE A 5 3.63 30.10 -24.10
C ILE A 5 4.22 28.72 -23.76
N VAL A 6 5.10 28.65 -22.77
CA VAL A 6 5.73 27.40 -22.32
C VAL A 6 5.44 27.21 -20.84
N ILE A 7 4.82 26.08 -20.49
CA ILE A 7 4.58 25.71 -19.10
C ILE A 7 5.90 25.21 -18.50
N THR A 8 6.38 25.85 -17.45
CA THR A 8 7.65 25.54 -16.76
C THR A 8 7.45 24.72 -15.50
N GLU A 9 6.28 24.80 -14.86
CA GLU A 9 5.87 23.93 -13.76
C GLU A 9 4.46 23.40 -14.04
N GLN A 10 4.36 22.08 -14.20
CA GLN A 10 3.08 21.38 -14.28
C GLN A 10 2.53 21.15 -12.87
N PRO A 11 1.21 21.20 -12.67
CA PRO A 11 0.62 20.72 -11.44
C PRO A 11 0.90 19.22 -11.29
N VAL A 12 0.87 18.74 -10.05
CA VAL A 12 1.05 17.32 -9.73
C VAL A 12 -0.25 16.72 -9.21
N SER A 13 -0.47 15.44 -9.50
CA SER A 13 -1.56 14.69 -8.86
C SER A 13 -1.28 14.54 -7.36
N VAL A 14 -2.34 14.45 -6.56
CA VAL A 14 -2.27 14.46 -5.08
C VAL A 14 -3.24 13.41 -4.52
N SER A 15 -2.86 12.71 -3.45
CA SER A 15 -3.74 11.77 -2.74
C SER A 15 -3.74 12.03 -1.25
N VAL A 16 -4.88 12.47 -0.69
CA VAL A 16 -4.93 13.11 0.64
C VAL A 16 -6.23 12.75 1.38
N PRO A 17 -6.32 12.91 2.71
CA PRO A 17 -7.58 12.72 3.41
C PRO A 17 -8.54 13.88 3.13
N VAL A 18 -9.83 13.66 3.38
CA VAL A 18 -10.83 14.73 3.37
C VAL A 18 -10.45 15.85 4.36
N GLY A 19 -10.70 17.10 3.96
CA GLY A 19 -10.36 18.30 4.71
C GLY A 19 -8.91 18.76 4.57
N TYR A 20 -8.01 17.97 3.97
CA TYR A 20 -6.61 18.38 3.80
C TYR A 20 -6.47 19.57 2.86
N SER A 21 -5.70 20.58 3.27
CA SER A 21 -5.47 21.80 2.49
C SER A 21 -4.08 21.81 1.86
N PHE A 22 -4.01 22.16 0.58
CA PHE A 22 -2.78 22.28 -0.20
C PHE A 22 -3.00 23.24 -1.38
N ALA A 23 -1.98 23.49 -2.20
CA ALA A 23 -2.14 24.27 -3.43
C ALA A 23 -1.63 23.49 -4.65
N LEU A 24 -2.44 23.47 -5.72
CA LEU A 24 -1.94 23.09 -7.04
C LEU A 24 -1.19 24.28 -7.64
N ARG A 25 -0.06 24.01 -8.27
CA ARG A 25 0.82 25.04 -8.84
C ARG A 25 0.94 24.85 -10.34
N CYS A 26 0.80 25.93 -11.09
CA CYS A 26 1.11 25.95 -12.51
C CYS A 26 1.88 27.23 -12.82
N ARG A 27 3.06 27.09 -13.42
CA ARG A 27 3.93 28.21 -13.83
C ARG A 27 4.19 28.11 -15.32
N ALA A 28 4.20 29.25 -15.98
CA ALA A 28 4.51 29.35 -17.39
C ALA A 28 5.30 30.62 -17.69
N GLU A 29 6.05 30.57 -18.78
CA GLU A 29 6.80 31.68 -19.32
C GLU A 29 6.27 32.06 -20.70
N GLY A 30 6.30 33.35 -20.99
CA GLY A 30 5.85 33.92 -22.25
C GLY A 30 6.35 35.35 -22.38
N ARG A 31 6.30 35.91 -23.60
CA ARG A 31 6.80 37.26 -23.87
C ARG A 31 5.89 38.38 -23.36
N THR A 32 4.63 38.07 -23.08
CA THR A 32 3.65 39.04 -22.59
C THR A 32 3.07 38.55 -21.27
N SER A 33 2.35 39.42 -20.56
CA SER A 33 1.74 39.02 -19.29
C SER A 33 0.76 37.88 -19.51
N LEU A 34 0.90 36.85 -18.68
CA LEU A 34 0.10 35.64 -18.75
C LEU A 34 -1.10 35.72 -17.82
N GLN A 35 -2.23 35.23 -18.29
CA GLN A 35 -3.47 35.08 -17.54
C GLN A 35 -3.74 33.61 -17.29
N TYR A 36 -4.11 33.28 -16.05
CA TYR A 36 -4.39 31.92 -15.62
C TYR A 36 -5.89 31.77 -15.40
N GLN A 37 -6.40 30.56 -15.63
CA GLN A 37 -7.76 30.18 -15.23
C GLN A 37 -7.80 28.67 -14.97
N TRP A 38 -8.21 28.28 -13.76
CA TRP A 38 -8.37 26.87 -13.40
C TRP A 38 -9.75 26.32 -13.72
N PHE A 39 -9.76 25.03 -14.04
CA PHE A 39 -10.94 24.23 -14.32
C PHE A 39 -10.90 22.96 -13.46
N CYS A 40 -12.07 22.49 -13.03
CA CYS A 40 -12.23 21.19 -12.41
C CYS A 40 -13.16 20.32 -13.24
N GLN A 41 -12.93 19.01 -13.18
CA GLN A 41 -13.80 18.01 -13.75
C GLN A 41 -14.15 16.97 -12.70
N HIS A 42 -15.45 16.74 -12.54
CA HIS A 42 -15.98 15.62 -11.78
C HIS A 42 -16.82 14.76 -12.72
N GLN A 43 -16.49 13.47 -12.79
CA GLN A 43 -17.06 12.55 -13.76
C GLN A 43 -16.84 13.08 -15.19
N SER A 44 -17.90 13.46 -15.89
CA SER A 44 -17.86 13.96 -17.27
C SER A 44 -18.11 15.46 -17.39
N ILE A 45 -18.28 16.17 -16.26
CA ILE A 45 -18.63 17.59 -16.26
C ILE A 45 -17.39 18.41 -15.94
N CYS A 46 -16.93 19.19 -16.91
CA CYS A 46 -15.88 20.19 -16.73
C CYS A 46 -16.52 21.56 -16.41
N ARG A 47 -16.00 22.24 -15.38
CA ARG A 47 -16.46 23.56 -14.95
C ARG A 47 -15.27 24.47 -14.70
N GLN A 48 -15.42 25.74 -15.09
CA GLN A 48 -14.50 26.78 -14.67
C GLN A 48 -14.68 27.04 -13.17
N ILE A 49 -13.57 27.22 -12.45
CA ILE A 49 -13.59 27.64 -11.05
C ILE A 49 -13.61 29.17 -11.01
N PRO A 50 -14.71 29.82 -10.57
CA PRO A 50 -14.80 31.27 -10.59
C PRO A 50 -13.71 31.93 -9.74
N GLY A 51 -13.05 32.96 -10.27
CA GLY A 51 -12.00 33.71 -9.55
C GLY A 51 -10.65 32.99 -9.41
N ALA A 52 -10.53 31.75 -9.87
CA ALA A 52 -9.27 30.99 -9.84
C ALA A 52 -8.31 31.42 -10.97
N THR A 53 -7.81 32.67 -10.89
CA THR A 53 -6.99 33.30 -11.92
C THR A 53 -5.51 33.45 -11.55
N LYS A 54 -5.08 32.81 -10.46
CA LYS A 54 -3.70 32.81 -9.98
C LYS A 54 -2.96 31.55 -10.43
N GLN A 55 -1.64 31.64 -10.39
CA GLN A 55 -0.72 30.53 -10.68
C GLN A 55 -0.85 29.39 -9.66
N ASP A 56 -1.22 29.73 -8.42
CA ASP A 56 -1.52 28.78 -7.35
C ASP A 56 -3.03 28.71 -7.09
N LEU A 57 -3.55 27.49 -7.09
CA LEU A 57 -4.93 27.19 -6.73
C LEU A 57 -4.96 26.53 -5.34
N PRO A 58 -5.33 27.25 -4.28
CA PRO A 58 -5.55 26.65 -2.97
C PRO A 58 -6.78 25.73 -3.02
N ILE A 59 -6.62 24.51 -2.51
CA ILE A 59 -7.63 23.47 -2.46
C ILE A 59 -7.76 22.98 -1.03
N THR A 60 -9.01 22.82 -0.58
CA THR A 60 -9.35 21.97 0.56
C THR A 60 -10.03 20.72 0.00
N ALA A 61 -9.40 19.57 0.19
CA ALA A 61 -9.84 18.30 -0.37
C ALA A 61 -11.22 17.90 0.18
N GLN A 62 -12.23 17.79 -0.67
CA GLN A 62 -13.58 17.35 -0.28
C GLN A 62 -14.02 16.11 -1.04
N GLN A 63 -13.66 16.03 -2.32
CA GLN A 63 -14.05 14.95 -3.21
C GLN A 63 -13.01 14.75 -4.31
N THR A 64 -12.97 13.54 -4.86
CA THR A 64 -12.04 13.19 -5.92
C THR A 64 -12.43 13.86 -7.24
N GLN A 65 -11.51 14.65 -7.80
CA GLN A 65 -11.72 15.43 -9.02
C GLN A 65 -10.43 15.59 -9.82
N LEU A 66 -10.59 15.90 -11.10
CA LEU A 66 -9.50 16.28 -11.99
C LEU A 66 -9.42 17.80 -12.09
N TYR A 67 -8.20 18.34 -12.25
CA TYR A 67 -7.95 19.77 -12.42
C TYR A 67 -7.01 20.00 -13.59
N THR A 68 -7.20 21.12 -14.29
CA THR A 68 -6.27 21.63 -15.29
C THR A 68 -6.22 23.16 -15.22
N CYS A 69 -5.09 23.74 -15.58
CA CYS A 69 -4.90 25.18 -15.67
C CYS A 69 -4.82 25.58 -17.14
N ARG A 70 -5.61 26.58 -17.53
CA ARG A 70 -5.46 27.28 -18.81
C ARG A 70 -4.59 28.51 -18.61
N ILE A 71 -3.58 28.66 -19.46
CA ILE A 71 -2.75 29.85 -19.52
C ILE A 71 -2.95 30.49 -20.88
N ASN A 72 -3.28 31.78 -20.89
CA ASN A 72 -3.38 32.55 -22.11
C ASN A 72 -2.54 33.83 -22.06
N ASP A 73 -2.17 34.34 -23.22
CA ASP A 73 -1.48 35.61 -23.39
C ASP A 73 -2.43 36.70 -23.92
N PHE A 74 -1.94 37.94 -24.07
CA PHE A 74 -2.74 39.03 -24.65
C PHE A 74 -3.02 38.86 -26.15
N ASN A 75 -2.26 38.01 -26.84
CA ASN A 75 -2.45 37.69 -28.26
C ASN A 75 -3.45 36.55 -28.47
N LYS A 76 -4.15 36.11 -27.41
CA LYS A 76 -5.12 35.02 -27.40
C LYS A 76 -4.54 33.63 -27.71
N ASN A 77 -3.22 33.46 -27.58
CA ASN A 77 -2.64 32.12 -27.51
C ASN A 77 -3.08 31.48 -26.20
N ALA A 78 -3.42 30.20 -26.24
CA ALA A 78 -3.83 29.46 -25.05
C ALA A 78 -3.17 28.08 -25.02
N VAL A 79 -2.68 27.70 -23.86
CA VAL A 79 -2.15 26.37 -23.56
C VAL A 79 -2.81 25.84 -22.30
N PHE A 80 -2.92 24.52 -22.19
CA PHE A 80 -3.46 23.85 -21.01
C PHE A 80 -2.36 23.03 -20.35
N SER A 81 -2.38 23.01 -19.02
CA SER A 81 -1.57 22.08 -18.24
C SER A 81 -2.06 20.66 -18.42
N ASP A 82 -1.23 19.70 -18.01
CA ASP A 82 -1.68 18.33 -17.86
C ASP A 82 -2.83 18.26 -16.86
N TRP A 83 -3.72 17.28 -17.06
CA TRP A 83 -4.77 16.97 -16.11
C TRP A 83 -4.17 16.26 -14.90
N VAL A 84 -4.47 16.77 -13.71
CA VAL A 84 -4.04 16.16 -12.45
C VAL A 84 -5.22 15.68 -11.65
N LYS A 85 -5.06 14.55 -10.97
CA LYS A 85 -6.08 13.99 -10.09
C LYS A 85 -5.78 14.38 -8.65
N VAL A 86 -6.77 14.99 -8.00
CA VAL A 86 -6.81 15.10 -6.55
C VAL A 86 -7.70 13.97 -6.05
N GLU A 87 -7.10 12.94 -5.48
CA GLU A 87 -7.80 11.79 -4.91
C GLU A 87 -8.00 11.97 -3.40
N VAL A 88 -9.25 11.85 -2.97
CA VAL A 88 -9.65 12.11 -1.58
C VAL A 88 -10.06 10.82 -0.89
N HIS A 89 -9.39 10.52 0.22
CA HIS A 89 -9.72 9.39 1.10
C HIS A 89 -10.69 9.84 2.20
N GLN A 90 -11.90 9.26 2.22
CA GLN A 90 -12.95 9.61 3.18
C GLN A 90 -12.74 8.94 4.55
N CYS A 91 -12.21 7.71 4.54
CA CYS A 91 -11.97 6.92 5.74
C CYS A 91 -10.47 6.68 5.88
N VAL A 92 -9.83 7.43 6.78
CA VAL A 92 -8.42 7.28 7.13
C VAL A 92 -8.31 6.99 8.62
N ALA A 93 -7.38 6.12 9.01
CA ALA A 93 -7.18 5.77 10.42
C ALA A 93 -6.81 7.00 11.25
N ARG A 94 -7.23 7.04 12.51
CA ARG A 94 -6.89 8.14 13.43
C ARG A 94 -5.36 8.26 13.55
N GLY A 95 -4.86 9.49 13.55
CA GLY A 95 -3.43 9.79 13.61
C GLY A 95 -2.71 9.77 12.26
N LEU A 96 -3.43 9.53 11.16
CA LEU A 96 -2.91 9.67 9.80
C LEU A 96 -3.59 10.83 9.04
N PRO A 97 -2.83 11.57 8.20
CA PRO A 97 -1.37 11.58 8.14
C PRO A 97 -0.78 12.19 9.43
N PRO A 98 0.55 12.06 9.65
CA PRO A 98 1.23 12.71 10.77
C PRO A 98 0.95 14.22 10.82
N GLN A 99 0.99 14.82 12.01
CA GLN A 99 0.65 16.25 12.19
C GLN A 99 1.51 17.21 11.35
N LEU A 100 2.73 16.81 11.01
CA LEU A 100 3.68 17.55 10.16
C LEU A 100 4.07 16.72 8.94
N TRP A 101 3.07 16.23 8.21
CA TRP A 101 3.28 15.42 7.03
C TRP A 101 3.86 16.23 5.86
N GLY A 102 5.01 15.80 5.34
CA GLY A 102 5.74 16.48 4.26
C GLY A 102 5.27 16.09 2.85
N GLY A 103 4.31 15.15 2.75
CA GLY A 103 3.80 14.63 1.49
C GLY A 103 4.45 13.32 1.07
N GLU A 104 5.29 12.71 1.90
CA GLU A 104 5.81 11.35 1.72
C GLU A 104 4.69 10.29 1.68
N PRO A 105 4.89 9.13 1.03
CA PRO A 105 3.84 8.14 0.92
C PRO A 105 3.44 7.55 2.28
N VAL A 106 2.13 7.45 2.52
CA VAL A 106 1.57 6.83 3.72
C VAL A 106 0.53 5.80 3.32
N ILE A 107 0.79 4.52 3.60
CA ILE A 107 -0.19 3.45 3.35
C ILE A 107 -1.43 3.67 4.23
N VAL A 108 -2.59 3.76 3.59
CA VAL A 108 -3.90 3.86 4.26
C VAL A 108 -4.75 2.62 4.09
N LEU A 109 -4.40 1.75 3.13
CA LEU A 109 -5.03 0.47 2.95
C LEU A 109 -3.98 -0.58 2.59
N ASN A 110 -3.88 -1.60 3.44
CA ASN A 110 -3.07 -2.78 3.19
C ASN A 110 -3.89 -3.85 2.44
N PRO A 111 -3.22 -4.68 1.61
CA PRO A 111 -3.88 -5.84 1.04
C PRO A 111 -4.21 -6.87 2.14
N THR A 112 -5.20 -7.71 1.87
CA THR A 112 -5.72 -8.70 2.82
C THR A 112 -5.42 -10.11 2.38
N GLU A 113 -5.17 -11.01 3.35
CA GLU A 113 -4.90 -12.43 3.09
C GLU A 113 -6.09 -13.06 2.37
N GLN A 114 -5.81 -13.89 1.36
CA GLN A 114 -6.85 -14.54 0.58
C GLN A 114 -6.48 -15.99 0.28
N ARG A 115 -7.51 -16.84 0.29
CA ARG A 115 -7.43 -18.20 -0.24
C ARG A 115 -8.21 -18.25 -1.55
N VAL A 116 -7.52 -18.60 -2.64
CA VAL A 116 -8.10 -18.53 -4.00
C VAL A 116 -8.09 -19.91 -4.64
N GLU A 117 -9.16 -20.27 -5.34
CA GLU A 117 -9.22 -21.51 -6.14
C GLU A 117 -8.57 -21.31 -7.51
N VAL A 118 -8.08 -22.40 -8.12
CA VAL A 118 -7.48 -22.34 -9.46
C VAL A 118 -8.50 -21.84 -10.48
N GLY A 119 -8.07 -20.89 -11.32
CA GLY A 119 -8.91 -20.28 -12.37
C GLY A 119 -9.83 -19.16 -11.90
N LYS A 120 -10.00 -18.96 -10.58
CA LYS A 120 -10.75 -17.82 -10.03
C LYS A 120 -9.91 -16.54 -10.05
N PRO A 121 -10.55 -15.36 -10.05
CA PRO A 121 -9.82 -14.09 -9.98
C PRO A 121 -9.24 -13.86 -8.58
N LEU A 122 -8.01 -13.35 -8.54
CA LEU A 122 -7.39 -12.80 -7.33
C LEU A 122 -7.29 -11.28 -7.48
N GLN A 123 -7.76 -10.56 -6.47
CA GLN A 123 -7.65 -9.10 -6.41
C GLN A 123 -6.98 -8.69 -5.10
N LEU A 124 -5.81 -8.06 -5.21
CA LEU A 124 -5.18 -7.37 -4.09
C LEU A 124 -5.29 -5.86 -4.28
N HIS A 125 -5.53 -5.14 -3.19
CA HIS A 125 -5.68 -3.70 -3.20
C HIS A 125 -4.72 -3.05 -2.20
N CYS A 126 -4.03 -2.01 -2.64
CA CYS A 126 -3.22 -1.11 -1.83
C CYS A 126 -3.65 0.32 -2.11
N ALA A 127 -3.73 1.14 -1.07
CA ALA A 127 -3.94 2.58 -1.22
C ALA A 127 -3.00 3.34 -0.28
N ALA A 128 -2.53 4.49 -0.78
CA ALA A 128 -1.59 5.35 -0.09
C ALA A 128 -1.96 6.82 -0.32
N MET A 129 -1.67 7.65 0.67
CA MET A 129 -1.67 9.11 0.54
C MET A 129 -0.27 9.58 0.11
N GLY A 130 -0.17 10.76 -0.49
CA GLY A 130 1.07 11.39 -0.92
C GLY A 130 0.83 12.73 -1.62
N VAL A 131 1.79 13.65 -1.45
CA VAL A 131 1.90 14.90 -2.19
C VAL A 131 3.33 15.00 -2.73
N PRO A 132 3.62 14.62 -3.99
CA PRO A 132 2.71 14.15 -5.04
C PRO A 132 2.05 12.78 -4.77
N ALA A 133 0.97 12.48 -5.50
CA ALA A 133 0.29 11.18 -5.45
C ALA A 133 1.29 10.04 -5.71
N PRO A 134 1.30 8.98 -4.88
CA PRO A 134 2.26 7.90 -5.05
C PRO A 134 2.02 7.08 -6.32
N SER A 135 3.12 6.63 -6.93
CA SER A 135 3.14 5.51 -7.87
C SER A 135 3.19 4.19 -7.12
N TYR A 136 2.76 3.09 -7.74
CA TYR A 136 2.66 1.78 -7.09
C TYR A 136 3.51 0.76 -7.83
N GLN A 137 4.00 -0.24 -7.10
CA GLN A 137 4.69 -1.39 -7.66
C GLN A 137 4.46 -2.62 -6.78
N TRP A 138 4.00 -3.72 -7.37
CA TRP A 138 3.80 -4.99 -6.65
C TRP A 138 5.00 -5.91 -6.74
N TYR A 139 5.17 -6.69 -5.69
CA TYR A 139 6.20 -7.71 -5.53
C TYR A 139 5.56 -9.03 -5.07
N ARG A 140 6.14 -10.15 -5.49
CA ARG A 140 5.77 -11.50 -5.05
C ARG A 140 7.02 -12.28 -4.67
N ASN A 141 7.08 -12.76 -3.43
CA ASN A 141 8.23 -13.48 -2.87
C ASN A 141 9.55 -12.70 -3.08
N GLY A 142 9.50 -11.38 -2.86
CA GLY A 142 10.63 -10.47 -3.08
C GLY A 142 10.91 -10.08 -4.54
N ASN A 143 10.26 -10.71 -5.52
CA ASN A 143 10.48 -10.43 -6.94
C ASN A 143 9.52 -9.37 -7.48
N LEU A 144 10.05 -8.50 -8.34
CA LEU A 144 9.31 -7.44 -9.02
C LEU A 144 8.27 -8.01 -10.00
N LEU A 145 7.03 -7.52 -9.93
CA LEU A 145 6.01 -7.81 -10.94
C LEU A 145 5.98 -6.64 -11.96
N GLU A 146 6.81 -6.73 -13.01
CA GLU A 146 7.13 -5.66 -13.98
C GLU A 146 5.94 -4.80 -14.48
N HIS A 147 4.77 -5.41 -14.66
CA HIS A 147 3.59 -4.74 -15.22
C HIS A 147 2.51 -4.40 -14.19
N GLN A 148 2.78 -4.64 -12.91
CA GLN A 148 1.83 -4.44 -11.83
C GLN A 148 2.12 -3.14 -11.09
N LYS A 149 1.79 -2.03 -11.75
CA LYS A 149 2.08 -0.65 -11.29
C LYS A 149 0.87 0.14 -10.79
N LYS A 150 -0.23 -0.56 -10.50
CA LYS A 150 -1.51 0.03 -10.09
C LYS A 150 -1.81 -0.29 -8.64
N LYS A 151 -2.70 0.50 -8.04
CA LYS A 151 -3.30 0.24 -6.71
C LYS A 151 -3.92 -1.15 -6.60
N ASN A 152 -4.45 -1.67 -7.71
CA ASN A 152 -5.08 -2.97 -7.78
C ASN A 152 -4.17 -3.91 -8.56
N LEU A 153 -3.79 -5.02 -7.94
CA LEU A 153 -3.26 -6.18 -8.64
C LEU A 153 -4.45 -7.08 -8.97
N TRP A 154 -4.62 -7.38 -10.26
CA TRP A 154 -5.69 -8.25 -10.74
C TRP A 154 -5.09 -9.41 -11.53
N ILE A 155 -5.30 -10.62 -11.03
CA ILE A 155 -4.99 -11.87 -11.72
C ILE A 155 -6.33 -12.49 -12.11
N THR A 156 -6.63 -12.55 -13.41
CA THR A 156 -7.92 -13.03 -13.92
C THR A 156 -8.17 -14.50 -13.63
N HIS A 157 -7.13 -15.32 -13.78
CA HIS A 157 -7.16 -16.76 -13.60
C HIS A 157 -5.95 -17.18 -12.75
N ALA A 158 -6.17 -17.27 -11.44
CA ALA A 158 -5.13 -17.64 -10.49
C ALA A 158 -4.61 -19.05 -10.76
N LYS A 159 -3.28 -19.20 -10.75
CA LYS A 159 -2.56 -20.47 -10.87
C LYS A 159 -1.90 -20.81 -9.54
N ILE A 160 -1.57 -22.08 -9.33
CA ILE A 160 -0.83 -22.53 -8.13
C ILE A 160 0.46 -21.72 -7.92
N SER A 161 1.16 -21.38 -9.01
CA SER A 161 2.37 -20.53 -9.02
C SER A 161 2.14 -19.08 -8.58
N ASP A 162 0.89 -18.65 -8.46
CA ASP A 162 0.51 -17.33 -7.96
C ASP A 162 0.37 -17.29 -6.44
N SER A 163 0.53 -18.43 -5.76
CA SER A 163 0.68 -18.46 -4.31
C SER A 163 1.99 -17.79 -3.88
N GLY A 164 1.98 -17.22 -2.67
CA GLY A 164 3.17 -16.62 -2.07
C GLY A 164 2.85 -15.32 -1.34
N THR A 165 3.92 -14.66 -0.91
CA THR A 165 3.85 -13.43 -0.13
C THR A 165 3.89 -12.23 -1.08
N TYR A 166 2.87 -11.38 -1.00
CA TYR A 166 2.74 -10.17 -1.79
C TYR A 166 3.01 -8.92 -0.95
N LEU A 167 3.64 -7.94 -1.59
CA LEU A 167 3.92 -6.62 -1.05
C LEU A 167 3.63 -5.56 -2.12
N CYS A 168 3.19 -4.39 -1.71
CA CYS A 168 3.08 -3.22 -2.58
C CYS A 168 3.94 -2.08 -2.03
N CYS A 169 4.79 -1.52 -2.90
CA CYS A 169 5.52 -0.29 -2.62
C CYS A 169 4.75 0.90 -3.22
N ALA A 170 4.49 1.92 -2.40
CA ALA A 170 3.99 3.21 -2.83
C ALA A 170 5.13 4.24 -2.75
N SER A 171 5.43 4.93 -3.85
CA SER A 171 6.59 5.84 -3.94
C SER A 171 6.27 7.17 -4.61
N ASN A 172 6.90 8.24 -4.14
CA ASN A 172 6.92 9.56 -4.78
C ASN A 172 8.28 10.24 -4.60
N SER A 173 8.39 11.52 -4.96
CA SER A 173 9.65 12.29 -4.85
C SER A 173 10.17 12.48 -3.43
N HIS A 174 9.35 12.22 -2.41
CA HIS A 174 9.71 12.37 -0.99
C HIS A 174 10.07 11.02 -0.32
N GLY A 175 9.92 9.89 -1.02
CA GLY A 175 10.32 8.58 -0.52
C GLY A 175 9.36 7.46 -0.92
N GLU A 176 9.40 6.37 -0.15
CA GLU A 176 8.58 5.19 -0.36
C GLU A 176 8.01 4.63 0.95
N HIS A 177 6.90 3.92 0.86
CA HIS A 177 6.26 3.21 1.97
C HIS A 177 5.69 1.88 1.46
N TRP A 178 6.01 0.81 2.18
CA TRP A 178 5.60 -0.55 1.86
C TRP A 178 4.37 -0.98 2.65
N THR A 179 3.49 -1.77 2.03
CA THR A 179 2.41 -2.43 2.74
C THR A 179 2.95 -3.52 3.66
N ASN A 180 2.08 -4.00 4.56
CA ASN A 180 2.30 -5.29 5.22
C ASN A 180 2.38 -6.40 4.16
N ALA A 181 3.21 -7.39 4.45
CA ALA A 181 3.28 -8.62 3.69
C ALA A 181 1.97 -9.39 3.85
N VAL A 182 1.46 -9.93 2.74
CA VAL A 182 0.23 -10.72 2.74
C VAL A 182 0.43 -12.03 2.00
N ASP A 183 0.00 -13.12 2.61
CA ASP A 183 0.12 -14.44 2.00
C ASP A 183 -1.12 -14.78 1.17
N ILE A 184 -0.88 -15.31 -0.01
CA ILE A 184 -1.91 -15.85 -0.88
C ILE A 184 -1.73 -17.36 -0.94
N HIS A 185 -2.78 -18.05 -0.51
CA HIS A 185 -2.82 -19.50 -0.50
C HIS A 185 -3.79 -20.01 -1.57
N HIS A 186 -3.45 -21.14 -2.18
CA HIS A 186 -4.39 -21.84 -3.03
C HIS A 186 -5.29 -22.75 -2.18
N LEU A 187 -6.60 -22.70 -2.44
CA LEU A 187 -7.51 -23.76 -2.01
C LEU A 187 -7.24 -24.98 -2.90
N GLN A 188 -6.40 -25.88 -2.41
CA GLN A 188 -6.19 -27.14 -3.09
C GLN A 188 -7.42 -28.00 -2.84
N PHE A 189 -8.23 -28.23 -3.88
CA PHE A 189 -9.00 -29.48 -3.98
C PHE A 189 -7.99 -30.62 -4.22
N CYS A 190 -7.15 -30.88 -3.22
CA CYS A 190 -6.65 -32.22 -3.06
C CYS A 190 -7.90 -33.03 -2.73
N HIS A 191 -8.14 -34.13 -3.45
CA HIS A 191 -8.94 -35.20 -2.89
C HIS A 191 -8.53 -35.33 -1.43
N LEU A 192 -9.50 -35.15 -0.55
CA LEU A 192 -9.35 -35.03 0.89
C LEU A 192 -8.82 -36.36 1.45
N VAL A 193 -7.56 -36.69 1.18
CA VAL A 193 -6.75 -37.39 2.17
C VAL A 193 -6.55 -36.34 3.23
N PHE A 194 -7.49 -36.31 4.18
CA PHE A 194 -7.28 -35.72 5.47
C PHE A 194 -5.93 -36.24 5.99
N LEU A 195 -4.86 -35.47 5.82
CA LEU A 195 -3.78 -35.49 6.78
C LEU A 195 -4.34 -34.81 8.04
N LEU A 196 -5.28 -35.49 8.69
CA LEU A 196 -5.54 -35.25 10.10
C LEU A 196 -4.21 -35.52 10.77
N ALA A 197 -3.66 -34.53 11.47
CA ALA A 197 -2.62 -34.81 12.45
C ALA A 197 -3.19 -35.88 13.38
N THR A 198 -2.73 -37.13 13.24
CA THR A 198 -3.26 -38.29 13.97
C THR A 198 -2.89 -38.27 15.44
N GLY A 199 -2.00 -37.37 15.85
CA GLY A 199 -1.57 -37.22 17.22
C GLY A 199 -0.77 -35.94 17.43
N LYS A 200 -0.54 -35.63 18.71
CA LYS A 200 0.40 -34.59 19.14
C LYS A 200 1.59 -35.32 19.75
N ILE A 201 2.82 -34.86 19.48
CA ILE A 201 4.04 -35.42 20.08
C ILE A 201 4.74 -34.30 20.85
N ALA A 202 5.17 -34.57 22.08
CA ALA A 202 5.99 -33.66 22.87
C ALA A 202 7.35 -34.30 23.15
N LEU A 203 8.43 -33.59 22.80
CA LEU A 203 9.80 -34.00 23.11
C LEU A 203 10.30 -33.23 24.33
N LEU A 204 10.59 -33.94 25.41
CA LEU A 204 11.19 -33.38 26.62
C LEU A 204 12.69 -33.67 26.58
N VAL A 205 13.50 -32.61 26.52
CA VAL A 205 14.96 -32.71 26.53
C VAL A 205 15.47 -32.06 27.81
N GLY A 206 16.21 -32.82 28.61
CA GLY A 206 16.83 -32.32 29.84
C GLY A 206 18.13 -33.06 30.12
N ASN A 207 19.02 -32.42 30.85
CA ASN A 207 20.31 -33.00 31.22
C ASN A 207 20.38 -33.08 32.75
N ASN A 208 20.59 -34.27 33.30
CA ASN A 208 20.69 -34.45 34.75
C ASN A 208 22.09 -34.14 35.30
N ARG A 209 23.07 -33.85 34.42
CA ARG A 209 24.49 -33.67 34.77
C ARG A 209 25.16 -32.58 33.95
N TYR A 210 25.02 -31.33 34.39
CA TYR A 210 25.83 -30.23 33.86
C TYR A 210 27.21 -30.19 34.53
N GLN A 211 28.27 -30.42 33.76
CA GLN A 211 29.65 -30.50 34.26
C GLN A 211 30.16 -29.18 34.88
N HIS A 212 29.66 -28.03 34.42
CA HIS A 212 30.13 -26.71 34.84
C HIS A 212 29.09 -25.89 35.61
N HIS A 213 27.85 -26.37 35.71
CA HIS A 213 26.76 -25.67 36.37
C HIS A 213 25.91 -26.64 37.20
N PRO A 214 26.41 -27.12 38.36
CA PRO A 214 25.76 -28.16 39.16
C PRO A 214 24.39 -27.74 39.73
N ASN A 215 24.06 -26.44 39.70
CA ASN A 215 22.77 -25.92 40.13
C ASN A 215 21.72 -25.86 39.00
N LEU A 216 22.10 -26.12 37.74
CA LEU A 216 21.20 -26.13 36.59
C LEU A 216 20.72 -27.56 36.27
N MET A 217 20.38 -28.39 37.25
CA MET A 217 19.87 -29.73 36.97
C MET A 217 18.40 -29.67 36.55
N ALA A 218 18.01 -30.52 35.58
CA ALA A 218 16.59 -30.76 35.32
C ALA A 218 15.94 -31.39 36.57
N PRO A 219 14.92 -30.77 37.17
CA PRO A 219 14.25 -31.36 38.33
C PRO A 219 13.49 -32.60 37.87
N ILE A 220 13.93 -33.78 38.33
CA ILE A 220 13.37 -35.08 37.90
C ILE A 220 11.86 -35.15 38.20
N THR A 221 11.44 -34.56 39.32
CA THR A 221 10.03 -34.43 39.72
C THR A 221 9.23 -33.58 38.72
N ASP A 222 9.80 -32.48 38.22
CA ASP A 222 9.12 -31.57 37.29
C ASP A 222 8.97 -32.21 35.90
N VAL A 223 9.94 -32.99 35.44
CA VAL A 223 9.84 -33.67 34.14
C VAL A 223 8.76 -34.75 34.16
N PHE A 224 8.62 -35.49 35.26
CA PHE A 224 7.56 -36.49 35.41
C PHE A 224 6.17 -35.85 35.46
N GLU A 225 5.99 -34.78 36.25
CA GLU A 225 4.72 -34.07 36.31
C GLU A 225 4.34 -33.43 34.97
N LEU A 226 5.32 -32.80 34.29
CA LEU A 226 5.13 -32.21 32.97
C LEU A 226 4.78 -33.28 31.91
N SER A 227 5.41 -34.44 31.95
CA SER A 227 5.08 -35.57 31.08
C SER A 227 3.62 -35.98 31.27
N ARG A 228 3.17 -36.12 32.52
CA ARG A 228 1.79 -36.49 32.84
C ARG A 228 0.77 -35.43 32.38
N LEU A 229 1.09 -34.15 32.54
CA LEU A 229 0.24 -33.06 32.07
C LEU A 229 0.12 -33.05 30.54
N LEU A 230 1.22 -33.29 29.82
CA LEU A 230 1.23 -33.38 28.36
C LEU A 230 0.44 -34.59 27.87
N GLU A 231 0.57 -35.74 28.53
CA GLU A 231 -0.25 -36.92 28.24
C GLU A 231 -1.74 -36.68 28.45
N GLN A 232 -2.12 -35.97 29.54
CA GLN A 232 -3.50 -35.56 29.79
C GLN A 232 -4.06 -34.61 28.71
N LEU A 233 -3.19 -33.84 28.04
CA LEU A 233 -3.53 -32.96 26.91
C LEU A 233 -3.53 -33.68 25.55
N GLY A 234 -3.30 -35.00 25.56
CA GLY A 234 -3.32 -35.87 24.39
C GLY A 234 -2.02 -35.87 23.58
N PHE A 235 -0.88 -35.59 24.23
CA PHE A 235 0.43 -35.74 23.60
C PHE A 235 1.02 -37.12 23.88
N GLN A 236 1.66 -37.71 22.87
CA GLN A 236 2.64 -38.78 23.07
C GLN A 236 3.96 -38.13 23.48
N VAL A 237 4.45 -38.44 24.67
CA VAL A 237 5.65 -37.81 25.21
C VAL A 237 6.86 -38.70 24.97
N VAL A 238 7.93 -38.13 24.41
CA VAL A 238 9.25 -38.75 24.31
C VAL A 238 10.18 -37.96 25.21
N SER A 239 10.77 -38.61 26.20
CA SER A 239 11.71 -37.97 27.14
C SER A 239 13.13 -38.44 26.85
N LEU A 240 14.01 -37.49 26.56
CA LEU A 240 15.45 -37.67 26.43
C LEU A 240 16.09 -36.96 27.62
N LEU A 241 16.19 -37.68 28.72
CA LEU A 241 16.96 -37.28 29.89
C LEU A 241 18.24 -38.11 29.93
N ASP A 242 19.39 -37.46 29.91
CA ASP A 242 20.71 -38.08 30.10
C ASP A 242 21.07 -38.23 31.58
#